data_AF-A0A7X6TTC9-F1
#
_entry.id   AF-A0A7X6TTC9-F1
#
_cell.length_a   1.000
_cell.length_b   1.000
_cell.length_c   1.000
_cell.angle_alpha   90.00
_cell.angle_beta   90.00
_cell.angle_gamma   90.00
#
_symmetry.space_group_name_H-M   'P 1'
#
loop_
_entity.id
_entity.type
_entity.pdbx_description
1 polymer ?
#
loop_
_entity_poly.entity_id
_entity_poly.type
_entity_poly.pdbx_seq_one_letter_code
_entity_poly.pdbx_strand_id
1 'polypeptide(L)' 'MEYKASLMDEKAIERALVRISHEIVEKNKGVKDLVLVGIKRRGVPLAHRIKENILSFEGVDLPVSSVD' A
#
# COMPACT_ATOMS: atom_id res chain seq x y z
N MET A 1 -14.27 21.27 -14.88
CA MET A 1 -14.22 20.96 -13.44
C MET A 1 -13.21 21.90 -12.83
N GLU A 2 -13.62 22.81 -11.93
CA GLU A 2 -12.68 23.71 -11.27
C GLU A 2 -11.88 22.96 -10.20
N TYR A 3 -10.60 23.26 -10.09
CA TYR A 3 -9.73 22.67 -9.09
C TYR A 3 -10.04 23.21 -7.70
N LYS A 4 -10.44 22.35 -6.76
CA LYS A 4 -10.90 22.77 -5.43
C LYS A 4 -9.75 22.95 -4.43
N ALA A 5 -8.89 21.95 -4.28
CA ALA A 5 -7.76 21.95 -3.35
C ALA A 5 -6.84 20.75 -3.59
N SER A 6 -5.58 20.86 -3.19
CA SER A 6 -4.69 19.70 -3.03
C SER A 6 -4.88 19.14 -1.61
N LEU A 7 -5.26 17.88 -1.48
CA LEU A 7 -5.44 17.26 -0.16
C LEU A 7 -4.14 16.64 0.37
N MET A 8 -3.36 16.02 -0.51
CA MET A 8 -2.11 15.36 -0.17
C MET A 8 -1.10 15.63 -1.29
N ASP A 9 0.07 16.10 -0.89
CA ASP A 9 1.24 16.15 -1.77
C ASP A 9 1.92 14.77 -1.84
N GLU A 10 2.96 14.68 -2.67
CA GLU A 10 3.72 13.45 -2.89
C GLU A 10 4.28 12.86 -1.59
N LYS A 11 4.93 13.70 -0.77
CA LYS A 11 5.52 13.28 0.51
C LYS A 11 4.47 12.85 1.53
N ALA A 12 3.28 13.45 1.51
CA ALA A 12 2.17 13.05 2.35
C ALA A 12 1.65 11.67 1.95
N ILE A 13 1.53 11.39 0.65
CA ILE A 13 1.12 10.06 0.14
C ILE A 13 2.16 9.01 0.51
N GLU A 14 3.44 9.29 0.29
CA GLU A 14 4.53 8.37 0.63
C GLU A 14 4.53 8.00 2.12
N ARG A 15 4.48 9.00 3.00
CA ARG A 15 4.40 8.77 4.46
C ARG A 15 3.14 8.00 4.86
N ALA A 16 2.00 8.29 4.24
CA ALA A 16 0.77 7.57 4.52
C ALA A 16 0.88 6.10 4.12
N LEU A 17 1.48 5.79 2.97
CA LEU A 17 1.67 4.43 2.51
C LEU A 17 2.64 3.65 3.39
N VAL A 18 3.75 4.25 3.82
CA VAL A 18 4.69 3.62 4.78
C VAL A 18 3.96 3.30 6.08
N ARG A 19 3.20 4.24 6.63
CA ARG A 19 2.41 4.03 7.86
C ARG A 19 1.39 2.89 7.71
N ILE A 20 0.63 2.89 6.61
CA ILE A 20 -0.35 1.82 6.33
C ILE A 20 0.36 0.46 6.22
N SER A 21 1.55 0.42 5.62
CA SER A 21 2.32 -0.81 5.45
C SER A 21 2.71 -1.43 6.80
N HIS A 22 3.21 -0.62 7.73
CA HIS A 22 3.49 -1.07 9.11
C HIS A 22 2.22 -1.52 9.83
N GLU A 23 1.14 -0.74 9.76
CA GLU A 23 -0.13 -1.10 10.40
C GLU A 23 -0.69 -2.43 9.89
N ILE A 24 -0.53 -2.74 8.59
CA ILE A 24 -0.93 -4.04 8.02
C ILE A 24 -0.14 -5.18 8.66
N VAL A 25 1.19 -5.06 8.71
CA VAL A 25 2.05 -6.12 9.25
C VAL A 25 1.82 -6.34 10.75
N GLU A 26 1.73 -5.27 11.52
CA GLU A 26 1.48 -5.33 12.97
C GLU A 26 0.13 -5.98 13.29
N LYS A 27 -0.94 -5.58 12.57
CA LYS A 27 -2.28 -6.14 12.79
C LYS A 27 -2.36 -7.63 12.46
N ASN A 28 -1.58 -8.10 11.50
CA ASN A 28 -1.54 -9.51 11.09
C ASN A 28 -0.48 -10.33 11.82
N LYS A 29 0.29 -9.71 12.74
CA LYS A 29 1.39 -10.35 13.49
C LYS A 29 2.45 -10.95 12.56
N GLY A 30 2.74 -10.24 11.47
CA GLY A 30 3.68 -10.65 10.43
C GLY A 30 3.04 -10.79 9.06
N VAL A 31 3.78 -11.42 8.15
CA VAL A 31 3.51 -11.44 6.69
C VAL A 31 3.32 -12.85 6.11
N LYS A 32 3.34 -13.89 6.96
CA LYS A 32 3.43 -15.30 6.54
C LYS A 32 2.28 -15.74 5.64
N ASP A 33 1.05 -15.35 5.97
CA ASP A 33 -0.17 -15.77 5.27
C ASP A 33 -0.96 -14.55 4.77
N LEU A 34 -0.25 -13.56 4.21
CA LEU A 34 -0.81 -12.29 3.75
C LEU A 34 -0.77 -12.16 2.22
N VAL A 35 -1.83 -11.62 1.63
CA VAL A 35 -1.91 -11.25 0.21
C VAL A 35 -2.50 -9.85 0.09
N LEU A 36 -2.04 -9.08 -0.89
CA LEU A 36 -2.60 -7.77 -1.21
C LEU A 36 -3.46 -7.88 -2.48
N VAL A 37 -4.65 -7.28 -2.45
CA VAL A 37 -5.55 -7.24 -3.60
C VAL A 37 -5.89 -5.80 -3.94
N GLY A 38 -5.44 -5.34 -5.10
CA GLY A 38 -5.74 -4.01 -5.62
C GLY A 38 -7.11 -3.97 -6.28
N ILE A 39 -7.99 -3.09 -5.80
CA ILE A 39 -9.34 -2.93 -6.35
C ILE A 39 -9.38 -1.73 -7.31
N LYS A 40 -10.01 -1.89 -8.48
CA LYS A 40 -10.11 -0.86 -9.54
C LYS A 40 -8.73 -0.41 -10.07
N ARG A 41 -8.71 0.65 -10.89
CA ARG A 41 -7.48 1.15 -11.56
C ARG A 41 -6.38 1.58 -10.59
N ARG A 42 -6.65 2.50 -9.67
CA ARG A 42 -5.59 3.09 -8.81
C ARG A 42 -5.29 2.25 -7.57
N GLY A 43 -6.12 1.27 -7.23
CA GLY A 43 -5.83 0.35 -6.13
C GLY A 43 -4.67 -0.59 -6.42
N VAL A 44 -4.53 -1.07 -7.66
CA VAL A 44 -3.43 -1.98 -8.04
C VAL A 44 -2.05 -1.33 -7.87
N PRO A 45 -1.77 -0.12 -8.39
CA PRO A 45 -0.50 0.55 -8.12
C PRO A 45 -0.24 0.81 -6.63
N LEU A 46 -1.28 1.11 -5.84
CA LEU A 46 -1.12 1.32 -4.39
C LEU A 46 -0.79 0.01 -3.67
N ALA A 47 -1.41 -1.11 -4.06
CA ALA A 47 -1.09 -2.43 -3.52
C ALA A 47 0.37 -2.82 -3.80
N HIS A 48 0.86 -2.54 -5.01
CA HIS A 48 2.29 -2.72 -5.31
C HIS A 48 3.20 -1.83 -4.46
N ARG A 49 2.86 -0.56 -4.25
CA ARG A 49 3.66 0.32 -3.37
C ARG A 49 3.71 -0.18 -1.92
N ILE A 50 2.59 -0.68 -1.41
CA ILE A 50 2.53 -1.29 -0.07
C ILE A 50 3.39 -2.55 -0.02
N LYS A 51 3.33 -3.40 -1.06
CA LYS A 51 4.21 -4.57 -1.21
C LYS A 51 5.68 -4.16 -1.11
N GLU A 52 6.12 -3.18 -1.91
CA GLU A 52 7.52 -2.72 -1.91
C GLU A 52 7.96 -2.18 -0.54
N ASN A 53 7.09 -1.42 0.13
CA ASN A 53 7.37 -0.98 1.48
C ASN A 53 7.55 -2.17 2.42
N ILE A 54 6.62 -3.13 2.43
CA ILE A 54 6.71 -4.33 3.29
C ILE A 54 7.98 -5.14 2.98
N LEU A 55 8.32 -5.31 1.71
CA LEU A 55 9.55 -5.95 1.29
C LEU A 55 10.78 -5.23 1.85
N SER A 56 10.78 -3.90 1.87
CA SER A 56 11.93 -3.11 2.35
C SER A 56 12.23 -3.28 3.85
N PHE A 57 11.22 -3.56 4.68
CA PHE A 57 11.40 -3.68 6.13
C PHE A 57 11.27 -5.12 6.69
N GLU A 58 10.46 -5.98 6.09
CA GLU A 58 10.34 -7.40 6.49
C GLU A 58 11.21 -8.34 5.63
N GLY A 59 11.67 -7.89 4.46
CA GLY A 59 12.40 -8.75 3.51
C GLY A 59 11.55 -9.81 2.83
N VAL A 60 10.21 -9.72 2.92
CA VAL A 60 9.27 -10.70 2.37
C VAL A 60 8.53 -10.14 1.17
N ASP A 61 8.59 -10.88 0.05
CA ASP A 61 7.90 -10.53 -1.18
C ASP A 61 6.45 -11.01 -1.14
N LEU A 62 5.50 -10.09 -0.93
CA LEU A 62 4.09 -10.44 -0.86
C LEU A 62 3.46 -10.63 -2.25
N PRO A 63 2.56 -11.62 -2.42
CA PRO A 63 1.75 -11.72 -3.62
C PRO A 63 0.77 -10.53 -3.71
N VAL A 64 0.63 -9.99 -4.92
CA VAL A 64 -0.34 -8.93 -5.24
C VAL A 64 -1.23 -9.42 -6.38
N SER A 65 -2.54 -9.30 -6.20
CA SER A 65 -3.54 -9.57 -7.25
C SER A 65 -4.43 -8.34 -7.46
N SER A 66 -5.32 -8.42 -8.46
CA SER A 66 -6.28 -7.36 -8.75
C SER A 66 -7.71 -7.90 -8.91
N VAL A 67 -8.68 -7.04 -8.62
CA VAL A 67 -10.11 -7.31 -8.84
C VAL A 67 -10.74 -6.08 -9.50
N ASP A 68 -11.50 -6.32 -10.57
CA ASP A 68 -12.20 -5.29 -11.37
C ASP A 68 -13.63 -5.04 -10.87
#